data_AF-A0A9P6QNP9-F1
#
_entry.id   AF-A0A9P6QNP9-F1
#
_cell.length_a   1.000
_cell.length_b   1.000
_cell.length_c   1.000
_cell.angle_alpha   90.00
_cell.angle_beta   90.00
_cell.angle_gamma   90.00
#
_symmetry.space_group_name_H-M   'P 1'
#
loop_
_entity.id
_entity.type
_entity.pdbx_description
1 polymer ?
#
loop_
_entity_poly.entity_id
_entity_poly.type
_entity_poly.pdbx_seq_one_letter_code
_entity_poly.pdbx_strand_id
1 'polypeptide(L)' 'KEAIEQRFHNSENSGDWGVNPAQTMCDETQDFAIELDDEKKRTLGDLYDLTPKDVISKVMLEEKVFKTWYHGRIVLMGD' A
#
# COMPACT_ATOMS: atom_id res chain seq x y z
N LYS A 1 -14.28 -6.66 -3.50
CA LYS A 1 -12.83 -6.66 -3.73
C LYS A 1 -12.52 -6.02 -5.09
N GLU A 2 -13.07 -6.55 -6.19
CA GLU A 2 -12.92 -5.98 -7.55
C GLU A 2 -13.39 -4.51 -7.72
N ALA A 3 -14.48 -4.10 -7.07
CA ALA A 3 -14.99 -2.72 -7.16
C ALA A 3 -14.09 -1.66 -6.49
N ILE A 4 -13.24 -2.10 -5.55
CA ILE A 4 -12.27 -1.25 -4.87
C ILE A 4 -11.00 -1.17 -5.75
N GLU A 5 -10.60 -2.29 -6.33
CA GLU A 5 -9.49 -2.43 -7.27
C GLU A 5 -9.64 -1.59 -8.56
N GLN A 6 -10.83 -1.60 -9.18
CA GLN A 6 -11.09 -0.76 -10.35
C GLN A 6 -11.06 0.73 -10.04
N ARG A 7 -11.33 1.15 -8.79
CA ARG A 7 -11.16 2.54 -8.36
C ARG A 7 -9.69 2.92 -8.18
N PHE A 8 -8.84 1.98 -7.76
CA PHE A 8 -7.41 2.22 -7.56
C PHE A 8 -6.63 2.40 -8.87
N HIS A 9 -6.92 1.61 -9.91
CA HIS A 9 -6.27 1.81 -11.21
C HIS A 9 -6.67 3.13 -11.87
N ASN A 10 -7.87 3.63 -11.58
CA ASN A 10 -8.36 4.92 -12.08
C ASN A 10 -7.76 6.14 -11.36
N SER A 11 -7.18 5.98 -10.15
CA SER A 11 -6.56 7.09 -9.42
C SER A 11 -5.15 7.43 -9.93
N GLU A 12 -4.50 6.51 -10.65
CA GLU A 12 -3.20 6.74 -11.29
C GLU A 12 -3.31 7.69 -12.51
N ASN A 13 -4.53 7.87 -13.05
CA ASN A 13 -4.81 8.70 -14.22
C ASN A 13 -5.41 10.07 -13.87
N SER A 14 -5.61 10.40 -12.58
CA SER A 14 -6.14 11.69 -12.13
C SER A 14 -5.02 12.72 -11.99
N GLY A 15 -4.42 13.09 -13.12
CA GLY A 15 -3.35 14.08 -13.19
C GLY A 15 -3.75 15.53 -12.91
N ASP A 16 -4.99 15.86 -12.50
CA ASP A 16 -5.35 17.28 -12.37
C ASP A 16 -6.56 17.64 -11.48
N TRP A 17 -7.26 16.73 -10.80
CA TRP A 17 -8.49 17.13 -10.09
C TRP A 17 -8.70 16.45 -8.73
N GLY A 18 -8.22 17.13 -7.69
CA GLY A 18 -8.82 17.14 -6.35
C GLY A 18 -8.39 16.02 -5.40
N VAL A 19 -7.73 16.42 -4.31
CA VAL A 19 -7.22 15.59 -3.20
C VAL A 19 -5.92 14.85 -3.56
N ASN A 20 -4.87 15.02 -2.74
CA ASN A 20 -3.62 14.28 -2.88
C ASN A 20 -3.95 12.77 -2.85
N PRO A 21 -3.76 12.01 -3.94
CA PRO A 21 -4.12 10.59 -3.98
C PRO A 21 -3.48 9.77 -2.86
N ALA A 22 -2.27 10.15 -2.43
CA ALA A 22 -1.61 9.51 -1.30
C ALA A 22 -2.36 9.75 0.03
N GLN A 23 -2.91 10.96 0.24
CA GLN A 23 -3.68 11.27 1.45
C GLN A 23 -4.97 10.46 1.50
N THR A 24 -5.72 10.38 0.40
CA THR A 24 -6.93 9.55 0.32
C THR A 24 -6.62 8.10 0.67
N MET A 25 -5.52 7.57 0.12
CA MET A 25 -5.11 6.20 0.38
C MET A 25 -4.64 6.00 1.82
N CYS A 26 -3.98 6.98 2.44
CA CYS A 26 -3.68 6.95 3.87
C CYS A 26 -4.97 6.85 4.71
N ASP A 27 -5.98 7.66 4.39
CA ASP A 27 -7.24 7.71 5.13
C ASP A 27 -8.03 6.40 4.99
N GLU A 28 -8.09 5.83 3.78
CA GLU A 28 -8.80 4.58 3.50
C GLU A 28 -8.15 3.34 4.12
N THR A 29 -6.83 3.39 4.35
CA THR A 29 -6.05 2.23 4.81
C THR A 29 -5.55 2.35 6.25
N GLN A 30 -5.94 3.38 6.99
CA GLN A 30 -5.46 3.66 8.35
C GLN A 30 -5.59 2.47 9.32
N ASP A 31 -6.66 1.69 9.21
CA ASP A 31 -6.97 0.57 10.10
C ASP A 31 -6.42 -0.78 9.60
N PHE A 32 -5.70 -0.78 8.48
CA PHE A 32 -5.18 -2.01 7.89
C PHE A 32 -4.09 -2.61 8.80
N ALA A 33 -4.33 -3.81 9.33
CA ALA A 33 -3.40 -4.47 10.23
C ALA A 33 -2.13 -4.93 9.49
N ILE A 34 -0.97 -4.64 10.09
CA ILE A 34 0.33 -5.09 9.61
C ILE A 34 0.93 -6.09 10.59
N GLU A 35 1.51 -7.16 10.06
CA GLU A 35 2.19 -8.19 10.85
C GLU A 35 3.67 -7.83 10.95
N LEU A 36 4.10 -7.42 12.14
CA LEU A 36 5.51 -7.19 12.47
C LEU A 36 5.99 -8.24 13.47
N ASP A 37 7.30 -8.47 13.52
CA ASP A 37 7.95 -9.47 14.39
C ASP A 37 8.08 -9.01 15.86
N ASP A 38 7.23 -8.08 16.31
CA ASP A 38 7.28 -7.48 17.66
C ASP A 38 6.09 -7.88 18.55
N GLU A 39 5.33 -8.92 18.15
CA GLU A 39 4.12 -9.45 18.80
C GLU A 39 2.99 -8.42 19.02
N LYS A 40 3.17 -7.17 18.58
CA LYS A 40 2.19 -6.11 18.76
C LYS A 40 1.30 -6.02 17.54
N LYS A 41 0.01 -5.79 17.79
CA LYS A 41 -0.91 -5.39 16.73
C LYS A 41 -0.57 -3.96 16.32
N ARG A 42 -0.22 -3.78 15.05
CA ARG A 42 0.05 -2.49 14.43
C ARG A 42 -0.82 -2.32 13.21
N THR A 43 -1.06 -1.07 12.80
CA THR A 43 -1.75 -0.75 11.55
C THR A 43 -0.89 0.09 10.61
N LEU A 44 -1.32 0.25 9.37
CA LEU A 44 -0.71 1.23 8.46
C LEU A 44 -0.87 2.67 8.98
N GLY A 45 -1.94 2.96 9.74
CA GLY A 45 -2.11 4.24 10.44
C GLY A 45 -0.94 4.55 11.38
N ASP A 46 -0.49 3.58 12.18
CA ASP A 46 0.68 3.73 13.04
C ASP A 46 1.93 4.13 12.24
N LEU A 47 2.09 3.59 11.02
CA LEU A 47 3.20 3.91 10.12
C LEU A 47 3.06 5.32 9.53
N TYR A 48 1.85 5.72 9.14
CA TYR A 48 1.58 7.05 8.61
C TYR A 48 1.81 8.14 9.65
N ASP A 49 1.55 7.88 10.93
CA ASP A 49 1.75 8.86 12.01
C ASP A 49 3.23 9.08 12.33
N LEU A 50 4.07 8.09 12.06
CA LEU A 50 5.53 8.19 12.18
C LEU A 50 6.19 8.85 10.96
N THR A 51 5.47 8.99 9.85
CA THR A 51 6.00 9.50 8.58
C THR A 51 5.58 10.96 8.37
N PRO A 52 6.52 11.90 8.11
CA PRO A 52 6.16 13.27 7.74
C PRO A 52 5.24 13.27 6.52
N LYS A 53 4.07 13.92 6.61
CA LYS A 53 3.02 13.80 5.58
C LYS A 53 3.45 14.39 4.23
N ASP A 54 4.38 15.34 4.23
CA ASP A 54 4.92 16.01 3.04
C ASP A 54 5.83 15.10 2.20
N VAL A 55 6.31 13.99 2.75
CA VAL A 55 7.19 13.04 2.03
C VAL A 55 6.47 11.77 1.55
N ILE A 56 5.18 11.62 1.86
CA ILE A 56 4.38 10.48 1.38
C ILE A 56 3.96 10.76 -0.06
N SER A 57 4.59 10.06 -1.01
CA SER A 57 4.36 10.24 -2.44
C SER A 57 3.26 9.32 -3.01
N LYS A 58 3.11 8.10 -2.49
CA LYS A 58 2.15 7.09 -2.96
C LYS A 58 1.87 6.05 -1.87
N VAL A 59 0.61 5.65 -1.75
CA VAL A 59 0.17 4.53 -0.90
C VAL A 59 -0.72 3.63 -1.73
N MET A 60 -0.41 2.34 -1.80
CA MET A 60 -1.21 1.34 -2.51
C MET A 60 -1.19 0.01 -1.75
N LEU A 61 -2.29 -0.72 -1.85
CA LEU A 61 -2.36 -2.12 -1.42
C LEU A 61 -2.29 -3.00 -2.67
N GLU A 62 -1.30 -3.89 -2.70
CA GLU A 62 -1.13 -4.86 -3.79
C GLU A 62 -1.53 -6.26 -3.35
N GLU A 63 -1.98 -7.07 -4.30
CA GLU A 63 -2.25 -8.47 -4.03
C GLU A 63 -0.96 -9.26 -3.90
N LYS A 64 -0.90 -10.13 -2.88
CA LYS A 64 0.20 -11.09 -2.76
C LYS A 64 0.05 -12.19 -3.81
N VAL A 65 0.55 -11.93 -5.01
CA VAL A 65 0.47 -12.85 -6.16
C VAL A 65 1.41 -14.06 -6.04
N PHE A 66 2.46 -13.98 -5.19
CA PHE A 66 3.43 -15.05 -5.01
C PHE A 66 3.50 -15.54 -3.55
N LYS A 67 3.52 -16.86 -3.38
CA LYS A 67 3.80 -17.51 -2.07
C LYS A 67 5.28 -17.42 -1.69
N THR A 68 6.15 -17.55 -2.69
CA THR A 68 7.61 -17.45 -2.55
C THR A 68 8.19 -16.85 -3.82
N TRP A 69 9.35 -16.21 -3.70
CA TRP A 69 10.06 -15.60 -4.82
C TRP A 69 11.18 -16.49 -5.36
N TYR A 70 11.31 -17.73 -4.92
CA TYR A 70 12.34 -18.66 -5.39
C TYR A 70 11.79 -20.05 -5.69
N HIS A 71 12.40 -20.72 -6.66
CA HIS A 71 12.19 -22.14 -6.94
C HIS A 71 13.45 -22.77 -7.54
N GLY A 72 14.00 -23.80 -6.90
CA GLY A 72 15.22 -24.47 -7.34
C GLY A 72 16.41 -23.50 -7.37
N ARG A 73 16.88 -23.16 -8.58
CA ARG A 73 18.00 -22.22 -8.83
C ARG A 73 17.55 -20.88 -9.42
N ILE A 74 16.26 -20.59 -9.39
CA ILE A 74 15.64 -19.39 -9.97
C ILE A 74 15.05 -18.55 -8.85
N VAL A 75 15.23 -17.23 -8.94
CA VAL A 75 14.69 -16.25 -8.00
C VAL A 75 14.12 -15.06 -8.77
N LEU A 76 12.95 -14.56 -8.35
CA LEU A 76 12.38 -13.29 -8.79
C LEU A 76 13.12 -12.17 -8.07
N MET A 77 13.70 -11.25 -8.83
CA MET A 77 14.40 -10.07 -8.32
C MET A 77 14.05 -8.86 -9.16
N GLY A 78 14.01 -7.70 -8.52
CA GLY A 78 13.57 -6.46 -9.15
C GLY A 78 12.07 -6.24 -8.99
N ASP A 79 11.66 -5.10 -9.52
CA ASP A 79 10.28 -4.67 -9.78
C ASP A 79 10.05 -4.79 -11.30
#